data_AF-A0A2G9V4X0-F1
#
_entry.id   AF-A0A2G9V4X0-F1
#
_cell.length_a   1.000
_cell.length_b   1.000
_cell.length_c   1.000
_cell.angle_alpha   90.00
_cell.angle_beta   90.00
_cell.angle_gamma   90.00
#
_symmetry.space_group_name_H-M   'P 1'
#
loop_
_entity.id
_entity.type
_entity.pdbx_description
1 polymer ?
#
loop_
_entity_poly.entity_id
_entity_poly.type
_entity_poly.pdbx_seq_one_letter_code
_entity_poly.pdbx_strand_id
1 'polypeptide(L)'
;MIESMKLFDSICNNKWFTETSIILFLNKKDLFEEKIKRSPLTRCFPEYTGSNSYEEAAAYMQLQFENMNKRRDGQKEIYTHFTCATDTNNIRFVFDAVTDIIIRENLRQCGLF
;
A
#
# COMPACT_ATOMS: atom_id res chain seq x y z
N MET A 1 1.59 9.46 -10.04
CA MET A 1 0.67 8.58 -9.26
C MET A 1 -0.10 7.63 -10.18
N ILE A 2 -0.80 8.15 -11.20
CA ILE A 2 -1.51 7.32 -12.19
C ILE A 2 -0.61 6.24 -12.82
N GLU A 3 0.64 6.57 -13.17
CA GLU A 3 1.59 5.58 -13.70
C GLU A 3 1.93 4.48 -12.68
N SER A 4 2.19 4.86 -11.42
CA SER A 4 2.44 3.91 -10.33
C SER A 4 1.24 3.00 -10.07
N MET A 5 0.02 3.54 -10.17
CA MET A 5 -1.24 2.80 -10.08
C MET A 5 -1.39 1.79 -11.23
N LYS A 6 -1.10 2.19 -12.48
CA LYS A 6 -1.12 1.29 -13.64
C LYS A 6 -0.09 0.16 -13.51
N LEU A 7 1.12 0.49 -13.07
CA LEU A 7 2.16 -0.50 -12.81
C LEU A 7 1.71 -1.47 -11.70
N PHE A 8 1.16 -0.95 -10.61
CA PHE A 8 0.65 -1.77 -9.52
C PHE A 8 -0.46 -2.71 -9.97
N ASP A 9 -1.45 -2.24 -10.73
CA ASP A 9 -2.52 -3.09 -11.30
C ASP A 9 -1.94 -4.24 -12.13
N SER A 10 -0.93 -3.94 -12.96
CA SER A 10 -0.28 -4.96 -13.81
C SER A 10 0.48 -6.04 -13.04
N ILE A 11 1.05 -5.69 -11.88
CA ILE A 11 1.77 -6.63 -11.01
C ILE A 11 0.78 -7.39 -10.12
N CYS A 12 -0.11 -6.65 -9.45
CA CYS A 12 -1.08 -7.19 -8.49
C CYS A 12 -2.00 -8.22 -9.14
N ASN A 13 -2.38 -8.00 -10.39
CA ASN A 13 -3.30 -8.86 -11.13
C ASN A 13 -2.58 -9.75 -12.16
N ASN A 14 -1.26 -9.88 -12.09
CA ASN A 14 -0.51 -10.79 -12.95
C ASN A 14 -0.83 -12.25 -12.62
N LYS A 15 -1.07 -13.07 -13.66
CA LYS A 15 -1.35 -14.52 -13.51
C LYS A 15 -0.23 -15.29 -12.78
N TRP A 16 1.00 -14.80 -12.83
CA TRP A 16 2.16 -15.42 -12.17
C TRP A 16 2.28 -15.08 -10.69
N PHE A 17 1.55 -14.04 -10.23
CA PHE A 17 1.59 -13.57 -8.85
C PHE A 17 0.22 -13.72 -8.17
N THR A 18 -0.66 -14.61 -8.62
CA THR A 18 -2.05 -14.69 -8.13
C THR A 18 -2.17 -14.94 -6.64
N GLU A 19 -1.31 -15.81 -6.09
CA GLU A 19 -1.29 -16.22 -4.69
C GLU A 19 -0.17 -15.52 -3.89
N THR A 20 0.56 -14.60 -4.53
CA THR A 20 1.68 -13.90 -3.89
C THR A 20 1.16 -12.66 -3.18
N SER A 21 1.25 -12.64 -1.84
CA SER A 21 0.99 -11.43 -1.05
C SER A 21 1.96 -10.30 -1.42
N ILE A 22 1.50 -9.06 -1.30
CA ILE A 22 2.25 -7.87 -1.72
C ILE A 22 2.49 -6.97 -0.54
N ILE A 23 3.73 -6.53 -0.37
CA ILE A 23 4.09 -5.44 0.55
C ILE A 23 4.14 -4.15 -0.27
N LEU A 24 3.28 -3.19 0.03
CA LEU A 24 3.16 -1.93 -0.69
C LEU A 24 3.74 -0.78 0.16
N PHE A 25 4.80 -0.14 -0.35
CA PHE A 25 5.37 1.04 0.28
C PHE A 25 4.92 2.33 -0.41
N LEU A 26 4.12 3.11 0.32
CA LEU A 26 3.77 4.49 -0.02
C LEU A 26 4.86 5.41 0.54
N ASN A 27 5.95 5.53 -0.23
CA ASN A 27 7.13 6.29 0.17
C ASN A 27 6.95 7.81 -0.02
N LYS A 28 7.83 8.60 0.60
CA LYS A 28 7.85 10.08 0.59
C LYS A 28 6.69 10.69 1.41
N LYS A 29 6.35 10.05 2.54
CA LYS A 29 5.36 10.55 3.50
C LYS A 29 5.61 12.03 3.87
N ASP A 30 6.85 12.36 4.18
CA ASP A 30 7.33 13.70 4.52
C ASP A 30 6.98 14.74 3.45
N LEU A 31 7.30 14.44 2.19
CA LEU A 31 7.01 15.33 1.07
C LEU A 31 5.51 15.45 0.79
N PHE A 32 4.75 14.38 1.06
CA PHE A 32 3.31 14.39 0.87
C PHE A 32 2.62 15.28 1.91
N GLU A 33 3.02 15.18 3.17
CA GLU A 33 2.53 16.00 4.28
C GLU A 33 2.76 17.49 4.05
N GLU A 34 3.90 17.87 3.45
CA GLU A 34 4.16 19.26 3.08
C GLU A 34 3.38 19.73 1.85
N LYS A 35 3.18 18.84 0.86
CA LYS A 35 2.50 19.19 -0.39
C LYS A 35 1.00 19.38 -0.20
N ILE A 36 0.35 18.55 0.63
CA ILE A 36 -1.11 18.60 0.81
C ILE A 36 -1.56 19.96 1.38
N LYS A 37 -0.71 20.60 2.19
CA LYS A 37 -0.93 21.96 2.73
C LYS A 37 -1.04 23.04 1.65
N ARG A 38 -0.46 22.82 0.47
CA ARG A 38 -0.35 23.82 -0.62
C ARG A 38 -1.13 23.45 -1.88
N SER A 39 -1.29 22.15 -2.12
CA SER A 39 -1.96 21.62 -3.31
C SER A 39 -2.94 20.55 -2.86
N PRO A 40 -4.25 20.79 -2.98
CA PRO A 40 -5.25 19.82 -2.55
C PRO A 40 -5.22 18.56 -3.39
N LEU A 41 -5.60 17.43 -2.79
CA LEU A 41 -5.60 16.13 -3.47
C LEU A 41 -6.55 16.11 -4.68
N THR A 42 -7.64 16.89 -4.61
CA THR A 42 -8.64 17.05 -5.68
C THR A 42 -8.07 17.47 -7.03
N ARG A 43 -6.90 18.10 -7.04
CA ARG A 43 -6.19 18.46 -8.29
C ARG A 43 -5.74 17.23 -9.08
N CYS A 44 -5.50 16.12 -8.41
CA CYS A 44 -5.09 14.85 -9.02
C CYS A 44 -6.24 13.81 -9.01
N PHE A 45 -7.13 13.89 -8.04
CA PHE A 45 -8.28 12.99 -7.84
C PHE A 45 -9.55 13.83 -7.65
N PRO A 46 -10.17 14.32 -8.74
CA PRO A 46 -11.36 15.16 -8.65
C PRO A 46 -12.52 14.56 -7.87
N GLU A 47 -12.60 13.23 -7.81
CA GLU A 47 -13.57 12.43 -7.07
C GLU A 47 -13.29 12.32 -5.57
N TYR A 48 -12.17 12.83 -5.08
CA TYR A 48 -11.85 12.86 -3.65
C TYR A 48 -12.74 13.86 -2.91
N THR A 49 -13.52 13.37 -1.95
CA THR A 49 -14.46 14.18 -1.16
C THR A 49 -14.04 14.37 0.30
N GLY A 50 -12.89 13.82 0.70
CA GLY A 50 -12.36 13.95 2.06
C GLY A 50 -11.75 15.33 2.35
N SER A 51 -11.40 15.55 3.61
CA SER A 51 -10.74 16.77 4.05
C SER A 51 -9.33 16.90 3.48
N ASN A 52 -8.82 18.12 3.36
CA ASN A 52 -7.45 18.36 2.88
C ASN A 52 -6.37 18.08 3.95
N SER A 53 -6.62 17.13 4.85
CA SER A 53 -5.69 16.66 5.87
C SER A 53 -4.76 15.59 5.30
N TYR A 54 -3.55 15.46 5.87
CA TYR A 54 -2.64 14.39 5.48
C TYR A 54 -3.28 13.02 5.73
N GLU A 55 -3.95 12.86 6.86
CA GLU A 55 -4.52 11.60 7.33
C GLU A 55 -5.57 11.06 6.36
N GLU A 56 -6.56 11.87 5.99
CA GLU A 56 -7.61 11.43 5.06
C GLU A 56 -7.09 11.28 3.63
N ALA A 57 -6.18 12.15 3.20
CA ALA A 57 -5.61 12.08 1.86
C ALA A 57 -4.71 10.84 1.69
N ALA A 58 -3.93 10.50 2.72
CA ALA A 58 -3.12 9.29 2.77
C ALA A 58 -4.00 8.04 2.79
N ALA A 59 -5.02 7.99 3.65
CA ALA A 59 -5.97 6.88 3.70
C ALA A 59 -6.66 6.65 2.36
N TYR A 60 -7.05 7.72 1.66
CA TYR A 60 -7.60 7.62 0.32
C TYR A 60 -6.60 7.04 -0.68
N MET A 61 -5.34 7.48 -0.68
CA MET A 61 -4.32 6.91 -1.56
C MET A 61 -4.11 5.42 -1.31
N GLN A 62 -4.00 5.01 -0.05
CA GLN A 62 -3.93 3.61 0.33
C GLN A 62 -5.11 2.82 -0.24
N LEU A 63 -6.33 3.32 -0.02
CA LEU A 63 -7.55 2.70 -0.54
C LEU A 63 -7.54 2.57 -2.07
N GLN A 64 -7.01 3.55 -2.80
CA GLN A 64 -6.91 3.48 -4.26
C GLN A 64 -6.04 2.30 -4.73
N PHE A 65 -4.91 2.03 -4.07
CA PHE A 65 -4.05 0.91 -4.41
C PHE A 65 -4.65 -0.43 -3.97
N GLU A 66 -5.12 -0.52 -2.73
CA GLU A 66 -5.78 -1.72 -2.22
C GLU A 66 -6.99 -2.08 -3.07
N ASN A 67 -7.66 -1.06 -3.64
CA ASN A 67 -8.81 -1.29 -4.48
C ASN A 67 -8.52 -1.98 -5.82
N MET A 68 -7.27 -1.97 -6.26
CA MET A 68 -6.83 -2.64 -7.49
C MET A 68 -6.68 -4.15 -7.33
N ASN A 69 -6.70 -4.66 -6.10
CA ASN A 69 -6.70 -6.10 -5.88
C ASN A 69 -8.02 -6.72 -6.35
N LYS A 70 -7.97 -7.54 -7.39
CA LYS A 70 -9.14 -8.27 -7.91
C LYS A 70 -9.38 -9.61 -7.18
N ARG A 71 -8.47 -10.00 -6.28
CA ARG A 71 -8.48 -11.26 -5.51
C ARG A 71 -8.72 -10.98 -4.02
N ARG A 72 -9.80 -10.24 -3.71
CA ARG A 72 -10.14 -9.87 -2.32
C ARG A 72 -10.86 -10.95 -1.54
N ASP A 73 -11.09 -12.10 -2.15
CA ASP A 73 -11.67 -13.30 -1.55
C ASP A 73 -10.73 -14.00 -0.54
N GLY A 74 -9.72 -13.29 -0.04
CA GLY A 74 -8.74 -13.80 0.92
C GLY A 74 -7.55 -14.53 0.29
N GLN A 75 -7.48 -14.63 -1.04
CA GLN A 75 -6.37 -15.32 -1.73
C GLN A 75 -5.09 -14.50 -1.84
N LYS A 76 -5.20 -13.16 -1.74
CA LYS A 76 -4.06 -12.26 -1.84
C LYS A 76 -4.24 -11.09 -0.89
N GLU A 77 -3.27 -10.92 0.00
CA GLU A 77 -3.20 -9.78 0.91
C GLU A 77 -2.23 -8.71 0.40
N ILE A 78 -2.60 -7.43 0.61
CA ILE A 78 -1.74 -6.28 0.38
C ILE A 78 -1.47 -5.63 1.73
N TYR A 79 -0.21 -5.61 2.15
CA TYR A 79 0.23 -4.92 3.36
C TYR A 79 0.77 -3.54 2.99
N THR A 80 -0.03 -2.50 3.24
CA THR A 80 0.32 -1.13 2.88
C THR A 80 1.02 -0.41 4.04
N HIS A 81 2.16 0.24 3.75
CA HIS A 81 2.90 1.05 4.73
C HIS A 81 3.34 2.39 4.14
N PHE A 82 3.17 3.45 4.94
CA PHE A 82 3.73 4.75 4.64
C PHE A 82 5.18 4.81 5.11
N THR A 83 6.10 5.16 4.21
CA THR A 83 7.53 5.19 4.50
C THR A 83 8.14 6.55 4.16
N CYS A 84 9.25 6.85 4.84
CA CYS A 84 10.13 7.96 4.49
C CYS A 84 11.51 7.36 4.20
N ALA A 85 12.06 7.63 3.02
CA ALA A 85 13.32 7.02 2.57
C ALA A 85 14.53 7.38 3.45
N THR A 86 14.46 8.49 4.18
CA THR A 86 15.50 8.93 5.13
C THR A 86 15.34 8.31 6.52
N ASP A 87 14.22 7.64 6.80
CA ASP A 87 13.95 6.94 8.05
C ASP A 87 14.19 5.44 7.87
N THR A 88 15.47 5.05 7.83
CA THR A 88 15.92 3.66 7.66
C THR A 88 15.53 2.73 8.81
N ASN A 89 15.16 3.27 9.98
CA ASN A 89 14.71 2.47 11.12
C ASN A 89 13.28 1.94 10.91
N ASN A 90 12.44 2.70 10.21
CA ASN A 90 11.06 2.33 9.90
C ASN A 90 10.99 1.12 8.97
N ILE A 91 11.84 1.08 7.94
CA ILE A 91 11.82 0.02 6.92
C ILE A 91 12.16 -1.34 7.54
N ARG A 92 13.14 -1.41 8.44
CA ARG A 92 13.58 -2.67 9.05
C ARG A 92 12.48 -3.28 9.93
N PHE A 93 11.86 -2.45 10.78
CA PHE A 93 10.73 -2.88 11.61
C PHE A 93 9.52 -3.33 10.77
N VAL A 94 9.19 -2.58 9.72
CA VAL A 94 8.11 -2.94 8.80
C VAL A 94 8.41 -4.26 8.08
N PHE A 95 9.65 -4.45 7.64
CA PHE A 95 10.04 -5.69 6.97
C PHE A 95 9.93 -6.90 7.90
N ASP A 96 10.40 -6.77 9.15
CA ASP A 96 10.31 -7.85 10.14
C ASP A 96 8.86 -8.19 10.49
N ALA A 97 8.00 -7.18 10.69
CA ALA A 97 6.59 -7.37 11.01
C ALA A 97 5.83 -8.05 9.86
N VAL A 98 6.06 -7.63 8.62
CA VAL A 98 5.39 -8.22 7.46
C VAL A 98 5.94 -9.62 7.16
N THR A 99 7.24 -9.84 7.38
CA THR A 99 7.85 -11.16 7.25
C THR A 99 7.24 -12.15 8.25
N ASP A 100 7.03 -11.77 9.51
CA ASP A 100 6.36 -12.64 10.50
C ASP A 100 4.92 -12.97 10.09
N ILE A 101 4.15 -11.99 9.61
CA ILE A 101 2.77 -12.22 9.15
C ILE A 101 2.75 -13.18 7.95
N ILE A 102 3.58 -12.94 6.94
CA ILE A 102 3.64 -13.78 5.75
C ILE A 102 4.14 -15.20 6.08
N ILE A 103 5.14 -15.33 6.95
CA ILE A 103 5.64 -16.63 7.37
C ILE A 103 4.57 -17.39 8.15
N ARG A 104 3.88 -16.75 9.09
CA ARG A 104 2.78 -17.38 9.83
C ARG A 104 1.67 -17.84 8.90
N GLU A 105 1.29 -17.03 7.92
CA GLU A 105 0.24 -17.41 6.95
C GLU A 105 0.68 -18.60 6.09
N ASN A 106 1.93 -18.60 5.61
CA ASN A 106 2.49 -19.75 4.88
C ASN A 106 2.56 -21.02 5.76
N LEU A 107 2.97 -20.89 7.02
CA LEU A 107 3.01 -22.02 7.96
C LEU A 107 1.60 -22.57 8.25
N ARG A 108 0.59 -21.70 8.37
CA ARG A 108 -0.81 -22.09 8.50
C ARG A 108 -1.30 -22.86 7.28
N GLN A 109 -0.97 -22.42 6.07
CA GLN A 109 -1.31 -23.13 4.84
C GLN A 109 -0.65 -24.51 4.73
N CYS A 110 0.53 -24.69 5.34
CA CYS A 110 1.21 -25.99 5.43
C CYS A 110 0.72 -26.89 6.58
N GLY A 111 -0.24 -26.44 7.40
CA GLY A 111 -0.74 -27.21 8.54
C GLY A 111 0.26 -27.36 9.69
N LEU A 112 1.25 -26.46 9.78
CA LEU A 112 2.25 -26.43 10.84
C LEU A 112 1.80 -25.63 12.08
N PHE A 113 0.54 -25.20 12.10
CA PHE A 113 -0.14 -24.46 13.18
C PHE A 113 -1.59 -24.92 13.31
#